data_AF-A0A837A9I5-F1
#
_entry.id   AF-A0A837A9I5-F1
#
_cell.length_a   1.000
_cell.length_b   1.000
_cell.length_c   1.000
_cell.angle_alpha   90.00
_cell.angle_beta   90.00
_cell.angle_gamma   90.00
#
_symmetry.space_group_name_H-M   'P 1'
#
loop_
_entity.id
_entity.type
_entity.pdbx_description
1 polymer ?
#
loop_
_entity_poly.entity_id
_entity_poly.type
_entity_poly.pdbx_seq_one_letter_code
_entity_poly.pdbx_strand_id
1 'polypeptide(L)'
;MKLVRRARKSIRERRMKACLNELTQNLSKVERCVFREQKKERDRKRQAAGIGELVPKDVLNGRMNPDLYAVECRLHEEAGLPRPLPYQGYKEDLVRSRATMHCIGFVGLQTILHAIRARNRR
;
A
#
# COMPACT_ATOMS: atom_id res chain seq x y z
N MET A 1 25.89 -48.76 -21.39
CA MET A 1 25.38 -47.37 -21.39
C MET A 1 24.01 -47.34 -20.72
N LYS A 2 23.81 -46.54 -19.66
CA LYS A 2 22.52 -46.45 -18.96
C LYS A 2 21.49 -45.78 -19.88
N LEU A 3 20.52 -46.56 -20.37
CA LEU A 3 19.36 -46.05 -21.10
C LEU A 3 18.51 -45.22 -20.14
N VAL A 4 18.72 -43.90 -20.11
CA VAL A 4 17.81 -42.97 -19.45
C VAL A 4 16.53 -42.91 -20.28
N ARG A 5 15.63 -43.85 -20.05
CA ARG A 5 14.25 -43.79 -20.55
C ARG A 5 13.56 -42.60 -19.88
N ARG A 6 13.63 -41.41 -20.49
CA ARG A 6 12.67 -40.34 -20.17
C ARG A 6 11.29 -40.90 -20.50
N ALA A 7 10.48 -41.21 -19.49
CA ALA A 7 9.07 -41.52 -19.69
C ALA A 7 8.44 -40.35 -20.45
N ARG A 8 8.02 -40.57 -21.70
CA ARG A 8 7.29 -39.56 -22.46
C ARG A 8 5.98 -39.31 -21.72
N LYS A 9 5.70 -38.06 -21.38
CA LYS A 9 4.46 -37.68 -20.69
C LYS A 9 3.26 -38.28 -21.41
N SER A 10 2.41 -38.97 -20.65
CA SER A 10 1.20 -39.60 -21.20
C SER A 10 0.29 -38.54 -21.83
N ILE A 11 -0.58 -38.94 -22.76
CA ILE A 11 -1.56 -38.01 -23.36
C ILE A 11 -2.42 -37.38 -22.26
N ARG A 12 -2.78 -38.15 -21.23
CA ARG A 12 -3.52 -37.68 -20.04
C ARG A 12 -2.76 -36.59 -19.29
N GLU A 13 -1.47 -36.78 -19.02
CA GLU A 13 -0.63 -35.78 -18.35
C GLU A 13 -0.50 -34.49 -19.17
N ARG A 14 -0.41 -34.60 -20.50
CA ARG A 14 -0.35 -33.43 -21.39
C ARG A 14 -1.67 -32.65 -21.37
N ARG A 15 -2.82 -33.34 -21.43
CA ARG A 15 -4.14 -32.71 -21.30
C ARG A 15 -4.33 -32.06 -19.93
N MET A 16 -3.96 -32.75 -18.85
CA MET A 16 -4.02 -32.20 -17.49
C MET A 16 -3.18 -30.92 -17.35
N LYS A 17 -1.96 -30.93 -17.90
CA LYS A 17 -1.08 -29.75 -17.89
C LYS A 17 -1.70 -28.59 -18.68
N ALA A 18 -2.33 -28.84 -19.81
CA ALA A 18 -3.02 -27.82 -20.60
C ALA A 18 -4.16 -27.19 -19.80
N CYS A 19 -5.03 -28.01 -19.19
CA CYS A 19 -6.13 -27.50 -18.36
C CYS A 19 -5.64 -26.67 -17.15
N LEU A 20 -4.57 -27.11 -16.48
CA LEU A 20 -3.98 -26.35 -15.37
C LEU A 20 -3.40 -25.01 -15.84
N ASN A 21 -2.75 -24.98 -17.00
CA ASN A 21 -2.24 -23.75 -17.58
C ASN A 21 -3.38 -22.78 -17.94
N GLU A 22 -4.45 -23.28 -18.56
CA GLU A 22 -5.64 -22.48 -18.88
C GLU A 22 -6.30 -21.91 -17.63
N LEU A 23 -6.46 -22.72 -16.59
CA LEU A 23 -6.99 -22.29 -15.30
C LEU A 23 -6.12 -21.17 -14.70
N THR A 24 -4.80 -21.37 -14.68
CA THR A 24 -3.84 -20.38 -14.14
C THR A 24 -3.90 -19.06 -14.91
N GLN A 25 -3.98 -19.13 -16.24
CA GLN A 25 -4.15 -17.95 -17.09
C GLN A 25 -5.46 -17.22 -16.81
N ASN A 26 -6.56 -17.96 -16.60
CA ASN A 26 -7.85 -17.33 -16.28
C ASN A 26 -7.85 -16.69 -14.89
N LEU A 27 -7.27 -17.35 -13.89
CA LEU A 27 -7.12 -16.79 -12.54
C LEU A 27 -6.29 -15.50 -12.57
N SER A 28 -5.13 -15.49 -13.24
CA SER A 28 -4.30 -14.28 -13.36
C SER A 28 -5.02 -13.12 -14.07
N LYS A 29 -5.93 -13.39 -15.01
CA LYS A 29 -6.77 -12.35 -15.63
C LYS A 29 -7.76 -11.77 -14.62
N VAL A 30 -8.42 -12.63 -13.85
CA VAL A 30 -9.37 -12.20 -12.80
C VAL A 30 -8.66 -11.37 -11.75
N GLU A 31 -7.52 -11.84 -11.23
CA GLU A 31 -6.68 -11.11 -10.26
C GLU A 31 -6.30 -9.72 -10.78
N ARG A 32 -5.88 -9.63 -12.05
CA ARG A 32 -5.55 -8.35 -12.68
C ARG A 32 -6.76 -7.42 -12.79
N CYS A 33 -7.94 -7.94 -13.08
CA CYS A 33 -9.17 -7.15 -13.12
C CYS A 33 -9.55 -6.64 -11.72
N VAL A 34 -9.54 -7.51 -10.71
CA VAL A 34 -9.80 -7.13 -9.31
C VAL A 34 -8.83 -6.06 -8.84
N PHE A 35 -7.53 -6.24 -9.11
CA PHE A 35 -6.51 -5.25 -8.76
C PHE A 35 -6.78 -3.89 -9.42
N ARG A 36 -7.20 -3.86 -10.68
CA ARG A 36 -7.54 -2.61 -11.39
C ARG A 36 -8.73 -1.90 -10.76
N GLU A 37 -9.78 -2.63 -10.40
CA GLU A 37 -10.96 -2.05 -9.74
C GLU A 37 -10.61 -1.50 -8.35
N GLN A 38 -9.88 -2.28 -7.53
CA GLN A 38 -9.38 -1.81 -6.23
C GLN A 38 -8.47 -0.59 -6.37
N LYS A 39 -7.62 -0.54 -7.40
CA LYS A 39 -6.78 0.63 -7.68
C LYS A 39 -7.64 1.86 -7.98
N LYS A 40 -8.61 1.75 -8.88
CA LYS A 40 -9.55 2.85 -9.20
C LYS A 40 -10.30 3.33 -7.96
N GLU A 41 -10.75 2.41 -7.10
CA GLU A 41 -11.46 2.77 -5.87
C GLU A 41 -10.55 3.53 -4.90
N ARG A 42 -9.30 3.09 -4.72
CA ARG A 42 -8.30 3.83 -3.93
C ARG A 42 -8.04 5.21 -4.50
N ASP A 43 -7.90 5.34 -5.81
CA ASP A 43 -7.67 6.62 -6.49
C ASP A 43 -8.88 7.56 -6.31
N ARG A 44 -10.13 7.05 -6.43
CA ARG A 44 -11.35 7.82 -6.15
C ARG A 44 -11.41 8.31 -4.70
N LYS A 45 -11.13 7.44 -3.73
CA LYS A 45 -11.09 7.81 -2.30
C LYS A 45 -10.04 8.89 -2.04
N ARG A 46 -8.87 8.81 -2.67
CA ARG A 46 -7.79 9.82 -2.58
C ARG A 46 -8.20 11.16 -3.19
N GLN A 47 -8.81 11.15 -4.37
CA GLN A 47 -9.33 12.36 -5.02
C GLN A 47 -10.39 13.05 -4.16
N ALA A 48 -11.31 12.28 -3.57
CA ALA A 48 -12.31 12.81 -2.63
C ALA A 48 -11.66 13.44 -1.38
N ALA A 49 -10.53 12.87 -0.91
CA ALA A 49 -9.74 13.42 0.18
C ALA A 49 -8.81 14.59 -0.24
N GLY A 50 -8.77 14.96 -1.53
CA GLY A 50 -7.88 16.00 -2.05
C GLY A 50 -6.40 15.63 -2.06
N ILE A 51 -6.07 14.34 -1.94
CA ILE A 51 -4.68 13.84 -1.93
C ILE A 51 -4.24 13.62 -3.37
N GLY A 52 -3.48 14.57 -3.93
CA GLY A 52 -3.06 14.56 -5.33
C GLY A 52 -1.85 13.68 -5.64
N GLU A 53 -1.02 13.34 -4.65
CA GLU A 53 0.24 12.63 -4.88
C GLU A 53 0.12 11.12 -4.60
N LEU A 54 0.66 10.31 -5.51
CA LEU A 54 0.57 8.85 -5.47
C LEU A 54 1.40 8.25 -4.32
N VAL A 55 2.47 8.96 -3.97
CA VAL A 55 3.51 8.61 -2.99
C VAL A 55 3.71 9.83 -2.09
N PRO A 56 3.74 9.68 -0.75
CA PRO A 56 4.03 10.80 0.15
C PRO A 56 5.36 11.46 -0.19
N LYS A 57 5.43 12.80 -0.12
CA LYS A 57 6.66 13.58 -0.43
C LYS A 57 7.88 13.09 0.35
N ASP A 58 7.69 12.69 1.61
CA ASP A 58 8.78 12.21 2.46
C ASP A 58 9.42 10.96 1.87
N VAL A 59 8.62 10.04 1.31
CA VAL A 59 9.12 8.85 0.61
C VAL A 59 9.90 9.24 -0.64
N LEU A 60 9.41 10.19 -1.44
CA LEU A 60 10.13 10.66 -2.63
C LEU A 60 11.47 11.32 -2.29
N ASN A 61 11.53 11.99 -1.13
CA ASN A 61 12.73 12.65 -0.64
C ASN A 61 13.67 11.71 0.13
N GLY A 62 13.33 10.42 0.25
CA GLY A 62 14.10 9.45 1.04
C GLY A 62 14.18 9.79 2.53
N ARG A 63 13.18 10.53 3.04
CA ARG A 63 13.11 10.92 4.45
C ARG A 63 12.14 10.02 5.21
N MET A 64 12.59 9.50 6.34
CA MET A 64 11.73 8.75 7.25
C MET A 64 10.82 9.72 8.00
N ASN A 65 9.56 9.35 8.20
CA ASN A 65 8.59 10.11 8.99
C ASN A 65 7.91 9.17 10.01
N PRO A 66 7.13 9.70 10.97
CA PRO A 66 6.55 8.87 12.02
C PRO A 66 5.58 7.80 11.50
N ASP A 67 4.84 8.11 10.43
CA ASP A 67 3.86 7.20 9.82
C ASP A 67 4.54 6.04 9.10
N LEU A 68 5.61 6.32 8.35
CA LEU A 68 6.42 5.33 7.63
C LEU A 68 7.16 4.43 8.61
N TYR A 69 7.72 4.98 9.69
CA TYR A 69 8.34 4.19 10.74
C TYR A 69 7.33 3.25 11.45
N ALA A 70 6.08 3.69 11.63
CA ALA A 70 5.02 2.84 12.17
C ALA A 70 4.62 1.70 11.20
N VAL A 71 4.77 1.90 9.90
CA VAL A 71 4.58 0.82 8.89
C VAL A 71 5.77 -0.14 8.94
N GLU A 72 7.00 0.36 9.00
CA GLU A 72 8.21 -0.45 9.09
C GLU A 72 8.19 -1.36 10.32
N CYS A 73 7.77 -0.85 11.47
CA CYS A 73 7.61 -1.65 12.70
C CYS A 73 6.63 -2.80 12.51
N ARG A 74 5.49 -2.57 11.85
CA ARG A 74 4.48 -3.61 11.57
C ARG A 74 5.01 -4.69 10.63
N LEU A 75 5.74 -4.29 9.59
CA LEU A 75 6.36 -5.24 8.67
C LEU A 75 7.41 -6.13 9.36
N HIS A 76 8.15 -5.58 10.32
CA HIS A 76 9.07 -6.37 11.14
C HIS A 76 8.33 -7.38 12.01
N GLU A 77 7.24 -6.97 12.66
CA GLU A 77 6.40 -7.86 13.47
C GLU A 77 5.83 -9.01 12.62
N GLU A 78 5.30 -8.72 11.44
CA GLU A 78 4.79 -9.72 10.49
C GLU A 78 5.86 -10.71 10.01
N ALA A 79 7.10 -10.24 9.87
CA ALA A 79 8.25 -11.06 9.49
C ALA A 79 8.91 -11.80 10.67
N GLY A 80 8.43 -11.60 11.91
CA GLY A 80 9.05 -12.16 13.12
C GLY A 80 10.42 -11.57 13.45
N LEU A 81 10.72 -10.37 12.94
CA LEU A 81 11.96 -9.65 13.17
C LEU A 81 11.82 -8.72 14.39
N PRO A 82 12.92 -8.43 15.10
CA PRO A 82 12.90 -7.43 16.16
C PRO A 82 12.52 -6.06 15.59
N ARG A 83 11.80 -5.28 16.39
CA ARG A 83 11.37 -3.93 16.02
C ARG A 83 12.59 -3.04 15.70
N PRO A 84 12.58 -2.29 14.59
CA PRO A 84 13.71 -1.45 14.20
C PRO A 84 13.89 -0.30 15.19
N LEU A 85 15.13 0.16 15.34
CA LEU A 85 15.43 1.33 16.17
C LEU A 85 14.76 2.59 15.58
N PRO A 86 14.26 3.52 16.42
CA PRO A 86 13.71 4.77 15.92
C PRO A 86 14.74 5.56 15.13
N TYR A 87 14.31 6.14 14.00
CA TYR A 87 15.16 7.01 13.21
C TYR A 87 15.50 8.30 13.98
N GLN A 88 16.60 8.96 13.57
CA GLN A 88 17.04 10.20 14.19
C GLN A 88 15.99 11.30 14.00
N GLY A 89 15.54 11.90 15.11
CA GLY A 89 14.51 12.95 15.09
C GLY A 89 13.07 12.48 15.30
N TYR A 90 12.84 11.17 15.46
CA TYR A 90 11.50 10.61 15.64
C TYR A 90 10.70 11.25 16.79
N LYS A 91 11.36 11.56 17.91
CA LYS A 91 10.70 12.20 19.07
C LYS A 91 10.28 13.64 18.75
N GLU A 92 11.12 14.40 18.06
CA GLU A 92 10.79 15.77 17.67
C GLU A 92 9.66 15.80 16.63
N ASP A 93 9.70 14.88 15.66
CA ASP A 93 8.66 14.75 14.64
C ASP A 93 7.32 14.35 15.25
N LEU A 94 7.30 13.43 16.23
CA LEU A 94 6.08 13.07 16.97
C LEU A 94 5.44 14.28 17.66
N VAL A 95 6.24 15.14 18.28
CA VAL A 95 5.76 16.37 18.92
C VAL A 95 5.23 17.35 17.88
N ARG A 96 5.93 17.51 16.74
CA ARG A 96 5.51 18.37 15.63
C ARG A 96 4.21 17.89 14.98
N SER A 97 4.05 16.60 14.74
CA SER A 97 2.82 16.02 14.19
C SER A 97 1.63 16.25 15.13
N ARG A 98 1.83 16.10 16.45
CA ARG A 98 0.81 16.41 17.45
C ARG A 98 0.49 17.91 17.52
N ALA A 99 1.48 18.77 17.29
CA ALA A 99 1.29 20.22 17.21
C ALA A 99 0.54 20.63 15.93
N THR A 100 0.75 19.96 14.79
CA THR A 100 -0.02 20.24 13.55
C THR A 100 -1.48 19.81 13.63
N MET A 101 -1.82 18.91 14.56
CA MET A 101 -3.19 18.59 14.93
C MET A 101 -3.82 19.64 15.87
N HIS A 102 -3.15 20.77 16.13
CA HIS A 102 -3.61 21.79 17.09
C HIS A 102 -5.07 22.15 16.90
N CYS A 103 -5.79 22.06 18.01
CA CYS A 103 -7.17 22.47 18.14
C CYS A 103 -7.23 23.91 18.64
N ILE A 104 -8.21 24.67 18.17
CA ILE A 104 -8.64 25.93 18.78
C ILE A 104 -9.92 25.60 19.56
N GLY A 105 -9.83 25.59 20.89
CA GLY A 105 -10.90 25.05 21.75
C GLY A 105 -11.11 23.54 21.48
N PHE A 106 -12.35 23.14 21.18
CA PHE A 106 -12.70 21.75 20.84
C PHE A 106 -12.56 21.41 19.35
N VAL A 107 -12.17 22.36 18.49
CA VAL A 107 -12.23 22.18 17.03
C VAL A 107 -10.82 22.17 16.45
N GLY A 108 -10.52 21.15 15.64
CA GLY A 108 -9.24 21.04 14.93
C GLY A 108 -9.05 22.21 13.96
N LEU A 109 -7.84 22.79 13.92
CA LEU A 109 -7.52 23.89 13.03
C LEU A 109 -7.79 23.56 11.55
N GLN A 110 -7.57 22.30 11.17
CA GLN A 110 -7.84 21.80 9.82
C GLN A 110 -9.33 21.88 9.45
N THR A 111 -10.21 21.63 10.43
CA THR A 111 -11.68 21.74 10.30
C THR A 111 -12.10 23.19 10.06
N ILE A 112 -11.46 24.13 10.77
CA ILE A 112 -11.69 25.57 10.59
C ILE A 112 -11.26 26.01 9.19
N LEU A 113 -10.07 25.60 8.75
CA LEU A 113 -9.54 25.94 7.42
C LEU A 113 -10.41 25.38 6.28
N HIS A 114 -10.95 24.18 6.43
CA HIS A 114 -11.88 23.61 5.46
C HIS A 114 -13.21 24.37 5.40
N ALA A 115 -13.77 24.77 6.54
CA ALA A 115 -15.01 25.55 6.60
C ALA A 115 -14.86 26.92 5.91
N ILE A 116 -13.72 27.61 6.13
CA ILE A 116 -13.44 28.91 5.50
C ILE A 116 -13.29 28.75 3.98
N ARG A 117 -12.56 27.73 3.50
CA ARG A 117 -12.38 27.47 2.07
C ARG A 117 -13.69 27.12 1.37
N ALA A 118 -14.59 26.40 2.03
CA ALA A 118 -15.92 26.08 1.50
C ALA A 118 -16.80 27.33 1.38
N ARG A 119 -16.69 28.26 2.34
CA ARG A 119 -17.42 29.54 2.32
C ARG A 119 -16.97 30.46 1.18
N ASN A 120 -15.67 30.52 0.89
CA ASN A 120 -15.10 31.40 -0.15
C ASN A 120 -15.21 30.84 -1.58
N ARG A 121 -15.70 29.60 -1.76
CA ARG A 121 -16.00 29.02 -3.08
C ARG A 121 -17.47 29.18 -3.47
N ARG A 122 -18.29 29.79 -2.61
CA ARG A 122 -19.61 30.34 -2.95
C ARG A 122 -19.44 31.82 -3.28
#